data_AF-A0A9N9NDR1-F1
#
_entry.id   AF-A0A9N9NDR1-F1
#
_cell.length_a   1.000
_cell.length_b   1.000
_cell.length_c   1.000
_cell.angle_alpha   90.00
_cell.angle_beta   90.00
_cell.angle_gamma   90.00
#
_symmetry.space_group_name_H-M   'P 1'
#
loop_
_entity.id
_entity.type
_entity.pdbx_description
1 polymer ?
#
loop_
_entity_poly.entity_id
_entity_poly.type
_entity_poly.pdbx_seq_one_letter_code
_entity_poly.pdbx_strand_id
1 'polypeptide(L)'
;MSAVDKLQKCLQELSECRQNILQLSKNGLFQDNGEALRYCEDIEQIVISDIDVEELGLVSKLLFDPNIGIIRFLMELINVADKTLEKAKIALLEFLFLYIEKVKADIEPYSVKIKEACLSILQFDDEALVRAASFKPMMAMLDSNVSIIDPEKIHIQDVLKRYLDCVFVKSKIQSSTKVMAGVLTMIGIVSRRFPEQSEKDQDKILRVFIHMLKDPNHANAAFKGLHSFLFSFPDVPRKAGSEGYIFECIQRSITMVENETRYDIAKTGFDYIINHSSIFGQYYLRHHEELWQCIWKCREHINIDVKRAAFKAIGEFLKT
;
A
#
# COMPACT_ATOMS: atom_id res chain seq x y z
N MET A 1 11.62 -7.35 35.33
CA MET A 1 10.80 -6.36 34.60
C MET A 1 10.17 -7.10 33.44
N SER A 2 8.85 -7.18 33.38
CA SER A 2 8.14 -7.90 32.31
C SER A 2 8.38 -7.23 30.95
N ALA A 3 8.08 -7.92 29.84
CA ALA A 3 8.15 -7.32 28.51
C ALA A 3 7.19 -6.13 28.37
N VAL A 4 6.00 -6.23 28.99
CA VAL A 4 5.02 -5.14 29.05
C VAL A 4 5.55 -3.93 29.83
N ASP A 5 6.21 -4.14 30.97
CA ASP A 5 6.82 -3.03 31.74
C ASP A 5 7.92 -2.33 30.94
N LYS A 6 8.73 -3.09 30.20
CA LYS A 6 9.75 -2.55 29.28
C LYS A 6 9.11 -1.70 28.20
N LEU A 7 8.03 -2.18 27.58
CA LEU A 7 7.28 -1.44 26.56
C LEU A 7 6.72 -0.13 27.14
N GLN A 8 6.07 -0.18 28.29
CA GLN A 8 5.50 1.01 28.92
C GLN A 8 6.58 2.06 29.21
N LYS A 9 7.73 1.63 29.76
CA LYS A 9 8.87 2.52 29.99
C LYS A 9 9.39 3.11 28.67
N CYS A 10 9.55 2.30 27.64
CA CYS A 10 10.01 2.77 26.32
C CYS A 10 9.07 3.79 25.70
N LEU A 11 7.74 3.59 25.81
CA LEU A 11 6.73 4.56 25.35
C LEU A 11 6.76 5.88 26.15
N GLN A 12 7.04 5.81 27.46
CA GLN A 12 7.23 7.02 28.28
C GLN A 12 8.47 7.80 27.83
N GLU A 13 9.60 7.12 27.65
CA GLU A 13 10.85 7.73 27.17
C GLU A 13 10.69 8.31 25.76
N LEU A 14 9.99 7.62 24.86
CA LEU A 14 9.63 8.15 23.53
C LEU A 14 8.74 9.39 23.63
N SER A 15 7.79 9.42 24.56
CA SER A 15 6.92 10.58 24.80
C SER A 15 7.68 11.78 25.36
N GLU A 16 8.65 11.57 26.25
CA GLU A 16 9.55 12.63 26.72
C GLU A 16 10.44 13.15 25.60
N CYS A 17 11.01 12.24 24.79
CA CYS A 17 11.77 12.57 23.59
C CYS A 17 10.92 13.44 22.64
N ARG A 18 9.67 13.04 22.35
CA ARG A 18 8.70 13.83 21.55
C ARG A 18 8.52 15.25 22.07
N GLN A 19 8.32 15.41 23.39
CA GLN A 19 8.15 16.73 24.00
C GLN A 19 9.39 17.60 23.83
N ASN A 20 10.58 17.02 24.02
CA ASN A 20 11.85 17.71 23.81
C ASN A 20 12.02 18.13 22.35
N ILE A 21 11.72 17.24 21.39
CA ILE A 21 11.75 17.52 19.95
C ILE A 21 10.86 18.73 19.63
N LEU A 22 9.62 18.73 20.12
CA LEU A 22 8.67 19.83 19.89
C LEU A 22 9.15 21.16 20.46
N GLN A 23 9.75 21.14 21.66
CA GLN A 23 10.28 22.35 22.28
C GLN A 23 11.50 22.90 21.52
N LEU A 24 12.45 22.03 21.15
CA LEU A 24 13.66 22.43 20.42
C LEU A 24 13.34 22.89 18.99
N SER A 25 12.36 22.24 18.34
CA SER A 25 11.93 22.58 16.98
C SER A 25 11.34 23.99 16.91
N LYS A 26 10.52 24.37 17.90
CA LYS A 26 9.98 25.74 18.02
C LYS A 26 11.07 26.81 18.13
N ASN A 27 12.22 26.46 18.69
CA ASN A 27 13.34 27.36 18.86
C ASN A 27 14.32 27.33 17.67
N GLY A 28 14.09 26.51 16.65
CA GLY A 28 14.99 26.34 15.50
C GLY A 28 16.31 25.65 15.84
N LEU A 29 16.40 25.00 17.01
CA LEU A 29 17.61 24.38 17.54
C LEU A 29 17.57 22.84 17.48
N PHE A 30 16.56 22.28 16.82
CA PHE A 30 16.39 20.84 16.80
C PHE A 30 17.34 20.16 15.83
N GLN A 31 18.10 19.21 16.37
CA GLN A 31 18.82 18.20 15.62
C GLN A 31 18.67 16.89 16.41
N ASP A 32 18.03 15.89 15.81
CA ASP A 32 17.83 14.61 16.48
C ASP A 32 19.17 13.86 16.58
N ASN A 33 19.47 13.36 17.78
CA ASN A 33 20.66 12.56 18.06
C ASN A 33 20.43 11.06 17.81
N GLY A 34 19.23 10.66 17.41
CA GLY A 34 18.86 9.27 17.11
C GLY A 34 18.20 8.55 18.27
N GLU A 35 17.94 9.22 19.40
CA GLU A 35 17.19 8.64 20.52
C GLU A 35 15.79 8.20 20.11
N ALA A 36 15.08 9.02 19.34
CA ALA A 36 13.74 8.69 18.86
C ALA A 36 13.75 7.39 18.03
N LEU A 37 14.70 7.26 17.10
CA LEU A 37 14.84 6.06 16.27
C LEU A 37 15.11 4.83 17.14
N ARG A 38 16.04 4.92 18.10
CA ARG A 38 16.35 3.82 19.01
C ARG A 38 15.11 3.33 19.76
N TYR A 39 14.31 4.25 20.32
CA TYR A 39 13.07 3.87 21.01
C TYR A 39 12.05 3.21 20.07
N CYS A 40 11.97 3.64 18.81
CA CYS A 40 11.08 3.02 17.83
C CYS A 40 11.50 1.58 17.51
N GLU A 41 12.80 1.33 17.36
CA GLU A 41 13.38 -0.01 17.15
C GLU A 41 13.21 -0.90 18.40
N ASP A 42 13.42 -0.34 19.59
CA ASP A 42 13.20 -1.05 20.87
C ASP A 42 11.72 -1.47 21.01
N ILE A 43 10.77 -0.61 20.66
CA ILE A 43 9.33 -0.94 20.66
C ILE A 43 9.04 -2.12 19.73
N GLU A 44 9.55 -2.08 18.49
CA GLU A 44 9.38 -3.18 17.54
C GLU A 44 9.95 -4.49 18.11
N GLN A 45 11.19 -4.47 18.57
CA GLN A 45 11.85 -5.65 19.11
C GLN A 45 11.08 -6.25 20.28
N ILE A 46 10.66 -5.42 21.24
CA ILE A 46 9.90 -5.86 22.41
C ILE A 46 8.56 -6.47 21.98
N VAL A 47 7.77 -5.76 21.16
CA VAL A 47 6.40 -6.17 20.82
C VAL A 47 6.37 -7.38 19.89
N ILE A 48 7.31 -7.46 18.94
CA ILE A 48 7.33 -8.54 17.96
C ILE A 48 7.94 -9.80 18.57
N SER A 49 9.04 -9.68 19.32
CA SER A 49 9.84 -10.84 19.77
C SER A 49 9.60 -11.26 21.22
N ASP A 50 9.38 -10.31 22.13
CA ASP A 50 9.43 -10.58 23.58
C ASP A 50 8.04 -10.70 24.22
N ILE A 51 7.00 -10.24 23.54
CA ILE A 51 5.62 -10.21 24.06
C ILE A 51 4.84 -11.45 23.63
N ASP A 52 4.25 -12.10 24.63
CA ASP A 52 3.38 -13.26 24.46
C ASP A 52 2.01 -12.87 23.88
N VAL A 53 1.39 -13.82 23.17
CA VAL A 53 0.10 -13.61 22.48
C VAL A 53 -1.01 -13.19 23.45
N GLU A 54 -0.98 -13.71 24.67
CA GLU A 54 -1.98 -13.43 25.71
C GLU A 54 -1.92 -11.98 26.22
N GLU A 55 -0.78 -11.30 26.06
CA GLU A 55 -0.57 -9.93 26.51
C GLU A 55 -0.93 -8.89 25.42
N LEU A 56 -1.22 -9.32 24.19
CA LEU A 56 -1.41 -8.42 23.04
C LEU A 56 -2.54 -7.39 23.24
N GLY A 57 -3.61 -7.76 23.96
CA GLY A 57 -4.70 -6.84 24.27
C GLY A 57 -4.26 -5.67 25.17
N LEU A 58 -3.38 -5.93 26.14
CA LEU A 58 -2.80 -4.88 27.00
C LEU A 58 -1.80 -4.03 26.21
N VAL A 59 -0.99 -4.68 25.37
CA VAL A 59 0.00 -4.03 24.52
C VAL A 59 -0.65 -3.08 23.53
N SER A 60 -1.75 -3.49 22.89
CA SER A 60 -2.56 -2.60 22.04
C SER A 60 -3.00 -1.35 22.78
N LYS A 61 -3.49 -1.47 24.02
CA LYS A 61 -3.91 -0.32 24.83
C LYS A 61 -2.75 0.65 25.09
N LEU A 62 -1.55 0.14 25.36
CA LEU A 62 -0.35 0.95 25.57
C LEU A 62 0.11 1.64 24.28
N LEU A 63 0.23 0.88 23.18
CA LEU A 63 0.69 1.41 21.89
C LEU A 63 -0.22 2.53 21.36
N PHE A 64 -1.53 2.41 21.60
CA PHE A 64 -2.54 3.37 21.13
C PHE A 64 -3.06 4.31 22.24
N ASP A 65 -2.33 4.39 23.35
CA ASP A 65 -2.62 5.34 24.43
C ASP A 65 -2.59 6.79 23.89
N PRO A 66 -3.59 7.63 24.24
CA PRO A 66 -3.68 8.98 23.71
C PRO A 66 -2.60 9.94 24.24
N ASN A 67 -1.78 9.56 25.23
CA ASN A 67 -0.75 10.40 25.82
C ASN A 67 0.66 9.99 25.45
N ILE A 68 0.96 8.69 25.56
CA ILE A 68 2.31 8.16 25.34
C ILE A 68 2.41 7.27 24.10
N GLY A 69 1.29 6.94 23.46
CA GLY A 69 1.25 6.00 22.34
C GLY A 69 1.91 6.51 21.05
N ILE A 70 2.22 5.56 20.17
CA ILE A 70 2.98 5.78 18.93
C ILE A 70 2.24 6.67 17.92
N ILE A 71 0.90 6.61 17.89
CA ILE A 71 0.09 7.46 17.02
C ILE A 71 0.27 8.94 17.38
N ARG A 72 0.37 9.25 18.67
CA ARG A 72 0.59 10.62 19.12
C ARG A 72 1.97 11.12 18.74
N PHE A 73 3.00 10.27 18.86
CA PHE A 73 4.34 10.58 18.36
C PHE A 73 4.32 10.95 16.88
N LEU A 74 3.72 10.11 16.04
CA LEU A 74 3.62 10.35 14.60
C LEU A 74 2.88 11.66 14.31
N MET A 75 1.71 11.86 14.93
CA MET A 75 0.83 13.01 14.64
C MET A 75 1.41 14.35 15.08
N GLU A 76 2.00 14.45 16.27
CA GLU A 76 2.55 15.72 16.77
C GLU A 76 3.83 16.13 16.01
N LEU A 77 4.55 15.18 15.43
CA LEU A 77 5.83 15.41 14.74
C LEU A 77 5.72 15.43 13.20
N ILE A 78 4.51 15.41 12.64
CA ILE A 78 4.27 15.44 11.17
C ILE A 78 5.04 16.57 10.48
N ASN A 79 5.04 17.77 11.06
CA ASN A 79 5.63 18.97 10.45
C ASN A 79 7.06 19.26 10.92
N VAL A 80 7.68 18.34 11.66
CA VAL A 80 9.07 18.49 12.11
C VAL A 80 9.98 17.82 11.08
N ALA A 81 10.74 18.63 10.35
CA ALA A 81 11.68 18.17 9.33
C ALA A 81 13.06 17.93 9.96
N ASP A 82 13.47 16.66 10.03
CA ASP A 82 14.81 16.22 10.43
C ASP A 82 15.06 14.81 9.84
N LYS A 83 16.27 14.57 9.31
CA LYS A 83 16.60 13.32 8.59
C LYS A 83 16.65 12.09 9.50
N THR A 84 17.00 12.26 10.77
CA THR A 84 17.06 11.15 11.73
C THR A 84 15.65 10.87 12.24
N LEU A 85 14.86 11.92 12.49
CA LEU A 85 13.44 11.79 12.84
C LEU A 85 12.61 11.15 11.70
N GLU A 86 12.95 11.43 10.45
CA GLU A 86 12.37 10.76 9.27
C GLU A 86 12.47 9.23 9.41
N LYS A 87 13.65 8.72 9.78
CA LYS A 87 13.88 7.28 9.98
C LYS A 87 13.03 6.74 11.12
N ALA A 88 12.92 7.46 12.23
CA ALA A 88 12.08 7.06 13.37
C ALA A 88 10.60 6.95 12.97
N LYS A 89 10.07 7.92 12.22
CA LYS A 89 8.70 7.90 11.68
C LYS A 89 8.49 6.69 10.75
N ILE A 90 9.45 6.41 9.87
CA ILE A 90 9.38 5.25 8.97
C ILE A 90 9.40 3.95 9.77
N ALA A 91 10.30 3.80 10.75
CA ALA A 91 10.39 2.61 11.60
C ALA A 91 9.05 2.32 12.31
N LEU A 92 8.40 3.34 12.90
CA LEU A 92 7.08 3.16 13.53
C LEU A 92 5.97 2.77 12.54
N LEU A 93 6.00 3.31 11.31
CA LEU A 93 5.03 2.94 10.28
C LEU A 93 5.25 1.50 9.78
N GLU A 94 6.50 1.04 9.74
CA GLU A 94 6.85 -0.35 9.40
C GLU A 94 6.48 -1.30 10.54
N PHE A 95 6.78 -0.93 11.78
CA PHE A 95 6.31 -1.63 12.97
C PHE A 95 4.78 -1.75 12.98
N LEU A 96 4.04 -0.66 12.73
CA LEU A 96 2.57 -0.69 12.68
C LEU A 96 2.06 -1.70 11.65
N PHE A 97 2.67 -1.75 10.46
CA PHE A 97 2.34 -2.76 9.45
C PHE A 97 2.51 -4.19 10.00
N LEU A 98 3.68 -4.49 10.59
CA LEU A 98 3.95 -5.81 11.16
C LEU A 98 3.01 -6.16 12.32
N TYR A 99 2.68 -5.18 13.16
CA TYR A 99 1.79 -5.36 14.29
C TYR A 99 0.36 -5.65 13.84
N ILE A 100 -0.16 -4.94 12.83
CA ILE A 100 -1.47 -5.19 12.25
C ILE A 100 -1.56 -6.62 11.69
N GLU A 101 -0.52 -7.09 11.01
CA GLU A 101 -0.45 -8.48 10.53
C GLU A 101 -0.41 -9.50 11.68
N LYS A 102 0.23 -9.16 12.81
CA LYS A 102 0.31 -10.00 14.02
C LYS A 102 -1.05 -10.12 14.72
N VAL A 103 -1.76 -9.02 14.93
CA VAL A 103 -3.02 -8.98 15.71
C VAL A 103 -4.30 -9.12 14.89
N LYS A 104 -4.22 -8.86 13.58
CA LYS A 104 -5.34 -8.98 12.63
C LYS A 104 -6.58 -8.23 13.12
N ALA A 105 -7.73 -8.92 13.25
CA ALA A 105 -9.02 -8.34 13.60
C ALA A 105 -9.02 -7.59 14.95
N ASP A 106 -8.11 -7.92 15.88
CA ASP A 106 -8.01 -7.23 17.18
C ASP A 106 -7.55 -5.77 17.05
N ILE A 107 -7.11 -5.33 15.87
CA ILE A 107 -6.81 -3.93 15.59
C ILE A 107 -8.05 -3.06 15.40
N GLU A 108 -9.23 -3.66 15.16
CA GLU A 108 -10.46 -2.95 14.78
C GLU A 108 -10.79 -1.75 15.69
N PRO A 109 -10.63 -1.81 17.04
CA PRO A 109 -10.87 -0.66 17.92
C PRO A 109 -9.95 0.55 17.68
N TYR A 110 -8.81 0.36 17.05
CA TYR A 110 -7.78 1.39 16.79
C TYR A 110 -7.71 1.81 15.31
N SER A 111 -8.43 1.10 14.44
CA SER A 111 -8.41 1.28 12.98
C SER A 111 -8.68 2.72 12.54
N VAL A 112 -9.62 3.42 13.18
CA VAL A 112 -9.94 4.83 12.87
C VAL A 112 -8.75 5.75 13.16
N LYS A 113 -8.08 5.57 14.30
CA LYS A 113 -6.90 6.37 14.68
C LYS A 113 -5.73 6.12 13.73
N ILE A 114 -5.50 4.86 13.36
CA ILE A 114 -4.44 4.48 12.41
C ILE A 114 -4.72 5.12 11.04
N LYS A 115 -5.96 4.98 10.55
CA LYS A 115 -6.42 5.61 9.30
C LYS A 115 -6.16 7.12 9.30
N GLU A 116 -6.61 7.82 10.35
CA GLU A 116 -6.45 9.26 10.46
C GLU A 116 -4.97 9.67 10.49
N ALA A 117 -4.13 8.91 11.20
CA ALA A 117 -2.70 9.15 11.22
C ALA A 117 -2.06 8.98 9.84
N CYS A 118 -2.31 7.87 9.15
CA CYS A 118 -1.75 7.62 7.83
C CYS A 118 -2.19 8.66 6.80
N LEU A 119 -3.47 9.06 6.81
CA LEU A 119 -3.97 10.09 5.89
C LEU A 119 -3.41 11.48 6.23
N SER A 120 -3.22 11.80 7.50
CA SER A 120 -2.62 13.07 7.93
C SER A 120 -1.15 13.14 7.54
N ILE A 121 -0.39 12.06 7.73
CA ILE A 121 1.01 11.95 7.28
C ILE A 121 1.08 12.13 5.77
N LEU A 122 0.25 11.42 4.99
CA LEU A 122 0.21 11.55 3.53
C LEU A 122 -0.05 13.00 3.10
N GLN A 123 -0.96 13.70 3.76
CA GLN A 123 -1.36 15.05 3.37
C GLN A 123 -0.35 16.12 3.81
N PHE A 124 0.15 16.02 5.03
CA PHE A 124 0.83 17.13 5.70
C PHE A 124 2.34 16.92 5.85
N ASP A 125 2.84 15.69 6.01
CA ASP A 125 4.27 15.45 6.23
C ASP A 125 5.08 15.92 5.01
N ASP A 126 6.20 16.59 5.26
CA ASP A 126 7.06 17.14 4.21
C ASP A 126 7.92 16.07 3.54
N GLU A 127 8.24 15.00 4.24
CA GLU A 127 9.16 13.97 3.77
C GLU A 127 8.45 12.92 2.93
N ALA A 128 8.84 12.83 1.64
CA ALA A 128 8.20 11.94 0.68
C ALA A 128 8.33 10.45 1.05
N LEU A 129 9.42 10.06 1.72
CA LEU A 129 9.61 8.68 2.16
C LEU A 129 8.70 8.32 3.34
N VAL A 130 8.44 9.26 4.26
CA VAL A 130 7.48 9.08 5.36
C VAL A 130 6.05 8.99 4.81
N ARG A 131 5.69 9.87 3.87
CA ARG A 131 4.42 9.77 3.12
C ARG A 131 4.26 8.39 2.47
N ALA A 132 5.32 7.89 1.83
CA ALA A 132 5.30 6.57 1.20
C ALA A 132 5.19 5.41 2.22
N ALA A 133 5.82 5.52 3.40
CA ALA A 133 5.70 4.51 4.45
C ALA A 133 4.28 4.42 5.03
N SER A 134 3.53 5.53 5.03
CA SER A 134 2.17 5.59 5.58
C SER A 134 1.16 4.67 4.89
N PHE A 135 1.46 4.20 3.68
CA PHE A 135 0.60 3.26 2.97
C PHE A 135 0.67 1.84 3.54
N LYS A 136 1.79 1.40 4.14
CA LYS A 136 1.93 0.02 4.60
C LYS A 136 0.89 -0.36 5.68
N PRO A 137 0.68 0.44 6.76
CA PRO A 137 -0.37 0.13 7.73
C PRO A 137 -1.78 0.13 7.11
N MET A 138 -2.06 1.06 6.20
CA MET A 138 -3.34 1.10 5.49
C MET A 138 -3.56 -0.16 4.65
N MET A 139 -2.53 -0.65 3.95
CA MET A 139 -2.58 -1.89 3.18
C MET A 139 -2.85 -3.11 4.07
N ALA A 140 -2.17 -3.23 5.22
CA ALA A 140 -2.41 -4.33 6.16
C ALA A 140 -3.85 -4.35 6.70
N MET A 141 -4.44 -3.16 6.94
CA MET A 141 -5.85 -3.09 7.37
C MET A 141 -6.84 -3.41 6.23
N LEU A 142 -6.54 -2.98 5.00
CA LEU A 142 -7.52 -2.96 3.90
C LEU A 142 -7.40 -4.12 2.92
N ASP A 143 -6.21 -4.68 2.70
CA ASP A 143 -5.95 -5.76 1.74
C ASP A 143 -5.86 -7.14 2.40
N SER A 144 -6.53 -7.34 3.52
CA SER A 144 -6.58 -8.63 4.18
C SER A 144 -7.61 -9.57 3.54
N ASN A 145 -7.28 -10.86 3.53
CA ASN A 145 -8.20 -11.93 3.11
C ASN A 145 -9.29 -12.22 4.15
N VAL A 146 -9.12 -11.71 5.37
CA VAL A 146 -10.12 -11.77 6.43
C VAL A 146 -10.65 -10.36 6.66
N SER A 147 -11.94 -10.24 6.94
CA SER A 147 -12.50 -8.95 7.34
C SER A 147 -11.89 -8.51 8.67
N ILE A 148 -10.96 -7.55 8.62
CA ILE A 148 -10.28 -7.00 9.80
C ILE A 148 -11.03 -5.77 10.33
N ILE A 149 -11.69 -5.00 9.46
CA ILE A 149 -12.28 -3.71 9.81
C ILE A 149 -13.71 -3.58 9.28
N ASP A 150 -14.51 -2.79 9.99
CA ASP A 150 -15.83 -2.37 9.54
C ASP A 150 -15.70 -1.20 8.53
N PRO A 151 -16.13 -1.39 7.26
CA PRO A 151 -16.00 -0.36 6.23
C PRO A 151 -16.82 0.91 6.51
N GLU A 152 -17.91 0.81 7.27
CA GLU A 152 -18.72 1.96 7.65
C GLU A 152 -18.01 2.80 8.70
N LYS A 153 -17.47 2.17 9.76
CA LYS A 153 -16.71 2.87 10.81
C LYS A 153 -15.47 3.58 10.26
N ILE A 154 -14.81 2.97 9.27
CA ILE A 154 -13.61 3.54 8.64
C ILE A 154 -13.96 4.65 7.65
N HIS A 155 -15.22 4.73 7.21
CA HIS A 155 -15.67 5.62 6.14
C HIS A 155 -14.86 5.39 4.86
N ILE A 156 -14.88 4.16 4.34
CA ILE A 156 -14.07 3.75 3.17
C ILE A 156 -14.30 4.65 1.95
N GLN A 157 -15.53 5.13 1.74
CA GLN A 157 -15.82 6.05 0.64
C GLN A 157 -15.02 7.36 0.75
N ASP A 158 -14.84 7.89 1.97
CA ASP A 158 -14.03 9.08 2.20
C ASP A 158 -12.54 8.80 2.02
N VAL A 159 -12.08 7.60 2.39
CA VAL A 159 -10.71 7.14 2.15
C VAL A 159 -10.42 7.11 0.65
N LEU A 160 -11.31 6.49 -0.14
CA LEU A 160 -11.21 6.46 -1.60
C LEU A 160 -11.17 7.87 -2.19
N LYS A 161 -12.08 8.75 -1.74
CA LYS A 161 -12.13 10.14 -2.20
C LYS A 161 -10.81 10.87 -1.94
N ARG A 162 -10.22 10.73 -0.74
CA ARG A 162 -8.93 11.35 -0.42
C ARG A 162 -7.80 10.85 -1.31
N TYR A 163 -7.74 9.56 -1.63
CA TYR A 163 -6.76 9.03 -2.58
C TYR A 163 -7.00 9.52 -4.00
N LEU A 164 -8.24 9.62 -4.45
CA LEU A 164 -8.56 10.24 -5.74
C LEU A 164 -8.17 11.73 -5.77
N ASP A 165 -8.40 12.47 -4.70
CA ASP A 165 -8.02 13.88 -4.60
C ASP A 165 -6.50 14.07 -4.69
N CYS A 166 -5.69 13.11 -4.20
CA CYS A 166 -4.24 13.10 -4.41
C CYS A 166 -3.84 13.04 -5.90
N VAL A 167 -4.71 12.52 -6.77
CA VAL A 167 -4.50 12.50 -8.22
C VAL A 167 -4.90 13.84 -8.84
N PHE A 168 -6.10 14.34 -8.52
CA PHE A 168 -6.71 15.47 -9.21
C PHE A 168 -6.32 16.85 -8.66
N VAL A 169 -5.96 16.95 -7.38
CA VAL A 169 -5.66 18.23 -6.71
C VAL A 169 -4.16 18.44 -6.66
N LYS A 170 -3.65 19.40 -7.46
CA LYS A 170 -2.21 19.69 -7.56
C LYS A 170 -1.60 19.93 -6.17
N SER A 171 -0.61 19.12 -5.82
CA SER A 171 0.06 19.14 -4.51
C SER A 171 1.50 18.58 -4.61
N LYS A 172 2.20 18.50 -3.47
CA LYS A 172 3.51 17.83 -3.33
C LYS A 172 3.45 16.30 -3.45
N ILE A 173 2.25 15.72 -3.54
CA ILE A 173 2.06 14.28 -3.67
C ILE A 173 2.38 13.82 -5.11
N GLN A 174 1.91 14.55 -6.13
CA GLN A 174 2.14 14.19 -7.53
C GLN A 174 3.61 14.24 -7.96
N SER A 175 4.45 15.02 -7.28
CA SER A 175 5.88 15.13 -7.62
C SER A 175 6.70 13.91 -7.18
N SER A 176 6.14 12.99 -6.38
CA SER A 176 6.86 11.80 -5.93
C SER A 176 6.30 10.53 -6.55
N THR A 177 7.12 9.86 -7.36
CA THR A 177 6.79 8.57 -7.99
C THR A 177 6.38 7.50 -6.98
N LYS A 178 7.09 7.42 -5.85
CA LYS A 178 6.84 6.41 -4.80
C LYS A 178 5.51 6.67 -4.07
N VAL A 179 5.21 7.93 -3.77
CA VAL A 179 3.95 8.29 -3.09
C VAL A 179 2.76 8.04 -4.03
N MET A 180 2.86 8.47 -5.30
CA MET A 180 1.81 8.21 -6.29
C MET A 180 1.59 6.72 -6.57
N ALA A 181 2.65 5.91 -6.56
CA ALA A 181 2.52 4.45 -6.64
C ALA A 181 1.70 3.88 -5.47
N GLY A 182 1.92 4.40 -4.25
CA GLY A 182 1.10 4.08 -3.08
C GLY A 182 -0.37 4.46 -3.27
N VAL A 183 -0.65 5.69 -3.74
CA VAL A 183 -2.02 6.16 -4.03
C VAL A 183 -2.74 5.24 -5.01
N LEU A 184 -2.11 4.91 -6.14
CA LEU A 184 -2.69 4.05 -7.17
C LEU A 184 -2.93 2.63 -6.67
N THR A 185 -2.03 2.11 -5.83
CA THR A 185 -2.18 0.79 -5.21
C THR A 185 -3.38 0.79 -4.26
N MET A 186 -3.53 1.82 -3.42
CA MET A 186 -4.67 1.96 -2.51
C MET A 186 -6.00 2.08 -3.24
N ILE A 187 -6.08 2.85 -4.33
CA ILE A 187 -7.30 2.92 -5.15
C ILE A 187 -7.68 1.52 -5.66
N GLY A 188 -6.71 0.74 -6.13
CA GLY A 188 -6.94 -0.64 -6.59
C GLY A 188 -7.40 -1.57 -5.47
N ILE A 189 -6.76 -1.52 -4.30
CA ILE A 189 -7.14 -2.31 -3.11
C ILE A 189 -8.56 -1.97 -2.69
N VAL A 190 -8.88 -0.67 -2.54
CA VAL A 190 -10.21 -0.24 -2.10
C VAL A 190 -11.28 -0.68 -3.10
N SER A 191 -11.03 -0.52 -4.40
CA SER A 191 -11.94 -0.96 -5.45
C SER A 191 -12.22 -2.47 -5.42
N ARG A 192 -11.19 -3.27 -5.13
CA ARG A 192 -11.29 -4.74 -5.05
C ARG A 192 -12.02 -5.21 -3.79
N ARG A 193 -11.68 -4.63 -2.65
CA ARG A 193 -12.12 -5.10 -1.32
C ARG A 193 -13.46 -4.50 -0.90
N PHE A 194 -13.78 -3.31 -1.40
CA PHE A 194 -14.95 -2.51 -1.03
C PHE A 194 -15.68 -2.01 -2.28
N PRO A 195 -16.24 -2.93 -3.11
CA PRO A 195 -16.85 -2.59 -4.39
C PRO A 195 -18.05 -1.66 -4.24
N GLU A 196 -18.91 -1.86 -3.23
CA GLU A 196 -20.11 -1.03 -3.00
C GLU A 196 -19.74 0.45 -2.77
N GLN A 197 -18.67 0.70 -2.00
CA GLN A 197 -18.17 2.04 -1.72
C GLN A 197 -17.46 2.68 -2.92
N SER A 198 -17.03 1.86 -3.89
CA SER A 198 -16.28 2.29 -5.08
C SER A 198 -17.16 2.43 -6.33
N GLU A 199 -18.34 1.82 -6.35
CA GLU A 199 -19.22 1.73 -7.53
C GLU A 199 -19.56 3.11 -8.12
N LYS A 200 -19.87 4.09 -7.28
CA LYS A 200 -20.22 5.46 -7.70
C LYS A 200 -19.09 6.18 -8.43
N ASP A 201 -17.84 5.80 -8.16
CA ASP A 201 -16.64 6.41 -8.73
C ASP A 201 -15.95 5.50 -9.77
N GLN A 202 -16.53 4.35 -10.15
CA GLN A 202 -15.88 3.35 -11.01
C GLN A 202 -15.33 3.91 -12.33
N ASP A 203 -16.09 4.79 -13.01
CA ASP A 203 -15.65 5.42 -14.25
C ASP A 203 -14.51 6.42 -14.01
N LYS A 204 -14.53 7.11 -12.87
CA LYS A 204 -13.47 8.05 -12.46
C LYS A 204 -12.19 7.28 -12.13
N ILE A 205 -12.30 6.15 -11.43
CA ILE A 205 -11.19 5.27 -11.10
C ILE A 205 -10.56 4.69 -12.37
N LEU A 206 -11.37 4.17 -13.31
CA LEU A 206 -10.85 3.68 -14.58
C LEU A 206 -10.08 4.79 -15.31
N ARG A 207 -10.65 6.01 -15.40
CA ARG A 207 -9.96 7.15 -16.04
C ARG A 207 -8.61 7.46 -15.39
N VAL A 208 -8.51 7.39 -14.05
CA VAL A 208 -7.23 7.54 -13.34
C VAL A 208 -6.23 6.50 -13.82
N PHE A 209 -6.59 5.22 -13.83
CA PHE A 209 -5.68 4.16 -14.24
C PHE A 209 -5.27 4.28 -15.72
N ILE A 210 -6.21 4.53 -16.63
CA ILE A 210 -5.90 4.70 -18.06
C ILE A 210 -4.99 5.90 -18.31
N HIS A 211 -5.21 7.01 -17.59
CA HIS A 211 -4.34 8.17 -17.68
C HIS A 211 -2.93 7.85 -17.17
N MET A 212 -2.82 7.21 -15.99
CA MET A 212 -1.53 6.89 -15.37
C MET A 212 -0.77 5.76 -16.08
N LEU A 213 -1.46 4.89 -16.82
CA LEU A 213 -0.84 3.90 -17.71
C LEU A 213 -0.04 4.54 -18.86
N LYS A 214 -0.41 5.77 -19.26
CA LYS A 214 0.28 6.54 -20.30
C LYS A 214 1.51 7.28 -19.76
N ASP A 215 1.64 7.43 -18.45
CA ASP A 215 2.79 8.05 -17.80
C ASP A 215 3.86 6.99 -17.45
N PRO A 216 5.06 7.01 -18.06
CA PRO A 216 6.11 6.03 -17.79
C PRO A 216 6.53 5.92 -16.31
N ASN A 217 6.38 7.00 -15.52
CA ASN A 217 6.73 7.00 -14.10
C ASN A 217 5.71 6.24 -13.26
N HIS A 218 4.45 6.19 -13.68
CA HIS A 218 3.33 5.65 -12.91
C HIS A 218 2.68 4.42 -13.53
N ALA A 219 3.01 4.09 -14.78
CA ALA A 219 2.41 3.01 -15.54
C ALA A 219 2.44 1.68 -14.79
N ASN A 220 3.55 1.35 -14.16
CA ASN A 220 3.72 0.13 -13.38
C ASN A 220 2.72 0.00 -12.22
N ALA A 221 2.58 1.08 -11.43
CA ALA A 221 1.66 1.09 -10.30
C ALA A 221 0.19 1.15 -10.77
N ALA A 222 -0.09 1.91 -11.84
CA ALA A 222 -1.40 1.97 -12.46
C ALA A 222 -1.83 0.60 -13.01
N PHE A 223 -0.90 -0.14 -13.63
CA PHE A 223 -1.17 -1.46 -14.19
C PHE A 223 -1.53 -2.48 -13.12
N LYS A 224 -0.86 -2.46 -11.97
CA LYS A 224 -1.21 -3.29 -10.82
C LYS A 224 -2.51 -2.86 -10.15
N GLY A 225 -2.71 -1.56 -9.95
CA GLY A 225 -3.94 -1.04 -9.35
C GLY A 225 -5.17 -1.36 -10.20
N LEU A 226 -5.04 -1.24 -11.53
CA LEU A 226 -6.08 -1.63 -12.47
C LEU A 226 -6.37 -3.13 -12.42
N HIS A 227 -5.35 -3.99 -12.27
CA HIS A 227 -5.55 -5.44 -12.14
C HIS A 227 -6.47 -5.77 -10.96
N SER A 228 -6.22 -5.13 -9.81
CA SER A 228 -7.08 -5.25 -8.63
C SER A 228 -8.49 -4.72 -8.87
N PHE A 229 -8.63 -3.56 -9.51
CA PHE A 229 -9.92 -2.93 -9.83
C PHE A 229 -10.82 -3.85 -10.69
N LEU A 230 -10.26 -4.57 -11.66
CA LEU A 230 -11.04 -5.41 -12.58
C LEU A 230 -11.71 -6.62 -11.93
N PHE A 231 -11.30 -7.04 -10.72
CA PHE A 231 -12.02 -8.09 -9.99
C PHE A 231 -13.46 -7.68 -9.66
N SER A 232 -13.68 -6.40 -9.36
CA SER A 232 -14.99 -5.86 -8.99
C SER A 232 -15.74 -5.30 -10.20
N PHE A 233 -15.00 -4.78 -11.19
CA PHE A 233 -15.57 -3.98 -12.27
C PHE A 233 -15.10 -4.44 -13.67
N PRO A 234 -15.31 -5.72 -14.04
CA PRO A 234 -14.77 -6.29 -15.28
C PRO A 234 -15.38 -5.68 -16.57
N ASP A 235 -16.61 -5.19 -16.51
CA ASP A 235 -17.31 -4.62 -17.68
C ASP A 235 -16.98 -3.14 -17.96
N VAL A 236 -16.40 -2.44 -16.99
CA VAL A 236 -16.16 -0.99 -17.08
C VAL A 236 -15.18 -0.62 -18.20
N PRO A 237 -14.06 -1.33 -18.42
CA PRO A 237 -13.19 -1.08 -19.56
C PRO A 237 -13.91 -1.16 -20.91
N ARG A 238 -14.75 -2.18 -21.10
CA ARG A 238 -15.50 -2.42 -22.34
C ARG A 238 -16.50 -1.29 -22.62
N LYS A 239 -17.23 -0.86 -21.59
CA LYS A 239 -18.16 0.28 -21.69
C LYS A 239 -17.42 1.58 -22.05
N ALA A 240 -16.19 1.73 -21.58
CA ALA A 240 -15.35 2.89 -21.85
C ALA A 240 -14.50 2.79 -23.13
N GLY A 241 -14.56 1.67 -23.88
CA GLY A 241 -13.73 1.46 -25.07
C GLY A 241 -12.22 1.46 -24.78
N SER A 242 -11.82 1.10 -23.55
CA SER A 242 -10.43 1.13 -23.10
C SER A 242 -9.75 -0.24 -23.11
N GLU A 243 -10.50 -1.31 -23.36
CA GLU A 243 -10.05 -2.70 -23.29
C GLU A 243 -8.90 -3.01 -24.27
N GLY A 244 -8.90 -2.41 -25.46
CA GLY A 244 -7.81 -2.60 -26.43
C GLY A 244 -6.49 -2.03 -25.95
N TYR A 245 -6.50 -0.82 -25.38
CA TYR A 245 -5.30 -0.21 -24.83
C TYR A 245 -4.77 -0.96 -23.61
N ILE A 246 -5.65 -1.45 -22.74
CA ILE A 246 -5.25 -2.30 -21.60
C ILE A 246 -4.61 -3.59 -22.12
N PHE A 247 -5.20 -4.22 -23.14
CA PHE A 247 -4.63 -5.43 -23.74
C PHE A 247 -3.25 -5.20 -24.35
N GLU A 248 -3.04 -4.08 -25.05
CA GLU A 248 -1.70 -3.72 -25.53
C GLU A 248 -0.69 -3.58 -24.39
N CYS A 249 -1.09 -3.05 -23.24
CA CYS A 249 -0.23 -2.99 -22.06
C CYS A 249 0.07 -4.40 -21.50
N ILE A 250 -0.91 -5.31 -21.51
CA ILE A 250 -0.71 -6.72 -21.14
C ILE A 250 0.32 -7.37 -22.08
N GLN A 251 0.13 -7.27 -23.40
CA GLN A 251 1.06 -7.82 -24.38
C GLN A 251 2.47 -7.26 -24.20
N ARG A 252 2.61 -5.93 -24.09
CA ARG A 252 3.90 -5.28 -23.82
C ARG A 252 4.56 -5.79 -22.54
N SER A 253 3.78 -5.98 -21.46
CA SER A 253 4.32 -6.40 -20.17
C SER A 253 4.94 -7.80 -20.20
N ILE A 254 4.33 -8.75 -20.92
CA ILE A 254 4.84 -10.13 -21.02
C ILE A 254 5.97 -10.25 -22.05
N THR A 255 5.94 -9.46 -23.13
CA THR A 255 7.06 -9.42 -24.10
C THR A 255 8.33 -8.82 -23.48
N MET A 256 8.20 -7.87 -22.55
CA MET A 256 9.33 -7.23 -21.87
C MET A 256 10.10 -8.14 -20.90
N VAL A 257 9.64 -9.36 -20.62
CA VAL A 257 10.32 -10.35 -19.75
C VAL A 257 11.78 -10.55 -20.17
N GLU A 258 12.07 -10.44 -21.46
CA GLU A 258 13.39 -10.68 -22.04
C GLU A 258 14.46 -9.69 -21.56
N ASN A 259 14.07 -8.53 -20.99
CA ASN A 259 15.00 -7.48 -20.57
C ASN A 259 15.49 -7.60 -19.10
N GLU A 260 15.38 -8.78 -18.49
CA GLU A 260 15.89 -9.24 -17.18
C GLU A 260 15.68 -8.35 -15.92
N THR A 261 15.08 -7.16 -16.05
CA THR A 261 15.03 -6.14 -14.99
C THR A 261 13.62 -5.80 -14.52
N ARG A 262 12.57 -6.34 -15.16
CA ARG A 262 11.16 -5.96 -14.94
C ARG A 262 10.19 -7.13 -14.73
N TYR A 263 10.63 -8.17 -14.02
CA TYR A 263 9.85 -9.39 -13.80
C TYR A 263 8.49 -9.18 -13.10
N ASP A 264 8.41 -8.20 -12.22
CA ASP A 264 7.19 -7.87 -11.46
C ASP A 264 6.06 -7.33 -12.36
N ILE A 265 6.39 -6.61 -13.43
CA ILE A 265 5.43 -6.12 -14.41
C ILE A 265 4.97 -7.23 -15.35
N ALA A 266 5.90 -8.07 -15.78
CA ALA A 266 5.55 -9.25 -16.54
C ALA A 266 4.64 -10.21 -15.76
N LYS A 267 4.93 -10.43 -14.47
CA LYS A 267 4.08 -11.22 -13.58
C LYS A 267 2.68 -10.65 -13.54
N THR A 268 2.55 -9.33 -13.38
CA THR A 268 1.25 -8.65 -13.43
C THR A 268 0.55 -8.91 -14.77
N GLY A 269 1.27 -8.86 -15.90
CA GLY A 269 0.76 -9.23 -17.22
C GLY A 269 0.20 -10.65 -17.30
N PHE A 270 0.91 -11.64 -16.76
CA PHE A 270 0.41 -13.00 -16.64
C PHE A 270 -0.80 -13.08 -15.70
N ASP A 271 -0.82 -12.31 -14.61
CA ASP A 271 -1.96 -12.27 -13.69
C ASP A 271 -3.22 -11.70 -14.36
N TYR A 272 -3.11 -10.83 -15.37
CA TYR A 272 -4.26 -10.45 -16.21
C TYR A 272 -4.79 -11.62 -17.04
N ILE A 273 -3.90 -12.41 -17.66
CA ILE A 273 -4.29 -13.61 -18.42
C ILE A 273 -4.98 -14.61 -17.49
N ILE A 274 -4.46 -14.79 -16.28
CA ILE A 274 -4.98 -15.78 -15.33
C ILE A 274 -6.34 -15.37 -14.78
N ASN A 275 -6.54 -14.09 -14.45
CA ASN A 275 -7.71 -13.67 -13.67
C ASN A 275 -8.78 -12.98 -14.51
N HIS A 276 -8.42 -12.41 -15.66
CA HIS A 276 -9.26 -11.46 -16.41
C HIS A 276 -9.38 -11.79 -17.90
N SER A 277 -9.12 -13.04 -18.30
CA SER A 277 -9.08 -13.42 -19.72
C SER A 277 -10.41 -13.17 -20.46
N SER A 278 -11.53 -13.38 -19.77
CA SER A 278 -12.89 -13.15 -20.27
C SER A 278 -13.18 -11.71 -20.68
N ILE A 279 -12.45 -10.74 -20.13
CA ILE A 279 -12.60 -9.32 -20.49
C ILE A 279 -12.06 -9.09 -21.91
N PHE A 280 -10.96 -9.76 -22.27
CA PHE A 280 -10.18 -9.49 -23.48
C PHE A 280 -10.23 -10.62 -24.53
N GLY A 281 -11.18 -11.56 -24.44
CA GLY A 281 -11.24 -12.75 -25.30
C GLY A 281 -11.05 -12.48 -26.81
N GLN A 282 -11.68 -11.43 -27.36
CA GLN A 282 -11.51 -11.06 -28.77
C GLN A 282 -10.06 -10.72 -29.16
N TYR A 283 -9.31 -10.14 -28.24
CA TYR A 283 -7.90 -9.79 -28.45
C TYR A 283 -7.00 -11.01 -28.28
N TYR A 284 -7.29 -11.89 -27.32
CA TYR A 284 -6.58 -13.18 -27.18
C TYR A 284 -6.70 -14.00 -28.46
N LEU A 285 -7.90 -14.13 -29.03
CA LEU A 285 -8.10 -14.83 -30.31
C LEU A 285 -7.35 -14.18 -31.46
N ARG A 286 -7.34 -12.84 -31.53
CA ARG A 286 -6.64 -12.12 -32.59
C ARG A 286 -5.11 -12.27 -32.52
N HIS A 287 -4.55 -12.29 -31.32
CA HIS A 287 -3.11 -12.31 -31.08
C HIS A 287 -2.60 -13.66 -30.54
N HIS A 288 -3.36 -14.74 -30.76
CA HIS A 288 -3.13 -16.02 -30.08
C HIS A 288 -1.74 -16.61 -30.35
N GLU A 289 -1.22 -16.51 -31.58
CA GLU A 289 0.11 -17.04 -31.94
C GLU A 289 1.23 -16.31 -31.18
N GLU A 290 1.22 -14.98 -31.22
CA GLU A 290 2.24 -14.13 -30.56
C GLU A 290 2.24 -14.35 -29.05
N LEU A 291 1.06 -14.39 -28.44
CA LEU A 291 0.90 -14.62 -27.01
C LEU A 291 1.33 -16.04 -26.63
N TRP A 292 0.93 -17.04 -27.40
CA TRP A 292 1.32 -18.42 -27.15
C TRP A 292 2.84 -18.57 -27.18
N GLN A 293 3.52 -18.03 -28.19
CA GLN A 293 4.98 -18.07 -28.26
C GLN A 293 5.64 -17.43 -27.04
N CYS A 294 5.14 -16.27 -26.60
CA CYS A 294 5.66 -15.56 -25.44
C CYS A 294 5.46 -16.35 -24.14
N ILE A 295 4.23 -16.81 -23.87
CA ILE A 295 3.89 -17.60 -22.67
C ILE A 295 4.70 -18.91 -22.67
N TRP A 296 4.75 -19.59 -23.81
CA TRP A 296 5.47 -20.85 -23.99
C TRP A 296 6.94 -20.66 -23.65
N LYS A 297 7.61 -19.63 -24.19
CA LYS A 297 9.00 -19.30 -23.86
C LYS A 297 9.19 -19.02 -22.36
N CYS A 298 8.28 -18.26 -21.75
CA CYS A 298 8.39 -17.86 -20.34
C CYS A 298 8.23 -19.03 -19.34
N ARG A 299 7.68 -20.17 -19.75
CA ARG A 299 7.61 -21.40 -18.90
C ARG A 299 8.99 -21.95 -18.55
N GLU A 300 10.02 -21.65 -19.35
CA GLU A 300 11.39 -22.10 -19.13
C GLU A 300 12.29 -20.97 -18.60
N HIS A 301 11.69 -19.85 -18.21
CA HIS A 301 12.42 -18.69 -17.72
C HIS A 301 13.18 -18.99 -16.41
N ILE A 302 14.37 -18.39 -16.26
CA ILE A 302 15.25 -18.60 -15.09
C ILE A 302 14.62 -18.07 -13.78
N ASN A 303 13.89 -16.97 -13.87
CA ASN A 303 13.11 -16.43 -12.75
C ASN A 303 11.92 -17.36 -12.43
N ILE A 304 11.94 -17.93 -11.23
CA ILE A 304 10.96 -18.92 -10.75
C ILE A 304 9.53 -18.36 -10.72
N ASP A 305 9.36 -17.08 -10.36
CA ASP A 305 8.04 -16.47 -10.26
C ASP A 305 7.43 -16.21 -11.63
N VAL A 306 8.23 -15.74 -12.59
CA VAL A 306 7.83 -15.60 -14.00
C VAL A 306 7.46 -16.97 -14.57
N LYS A 307 8.30 -17.98 -14.35
CA LYS A 307 8.04 -19.36 -14.76
C LYS A 307 6.71 -19.88 -14.22
N ARG A 308 6.46 -19.73 -12.91
CA ARG A 308 5.20 -20.15 -12.26
C ARG A 308 3.99 -19.40 -12.81
N ALA A 309 4.10 -18.09 -13.01
CA ALA A 309 3.03 -17.27 -13.57
C ALA A 309 2.71 -17.68 -15.02
N ALA A 310 3.74 -17.89 -15.85
CA ALA A 310 3.57 -18.37 -17.22
C ALA A 310 2.90 -19.76 -17.26
N PHE A 311 3.30 -20.70 -16.40
CA PHE A 311 2.65 -22.02 -16.32
C PHE A 311 1.16 -21.94 -15.98
N LYS A 312 0.77 -21.07 -15.04
CA LYS A 312 -0.64 -20.84 -14.71
C LYS A 312 -1.39 -20.19 -15.88
N ALA A 313 -0.76 -19.22 -16.54
CA ALA A 313 -1.33 -18.52 -17.69
C ALA A 313 -1.60 -19.45 -18.87
N ILE A 314 -0.78 -20.49 -19.10
CA ILE A 314 -1.05 -21.53 -20.12
C ILE A 314 -2.44 -22.16 -19.88
N GLY A 315 -2.73 -22.54 -18.64
CA GLY A 315 -3.97 -23.20 -18.29
C GLY A 315 -5.21 -22.36 -18.58
N GLU A 316 -5.15 -21.05 -18.31
CA GLU A 316 -6.27 -20.13 -18.56
C GLU A 316 -6.34 -19.67 -20.02
N PHE A 317 -5.20 -19.47 -20.68
CA PHE A 317 -5.14 -19.11 -22.09
C PHE A 317 -5.77 -20.19 -22.98
N LEU A 318 -5.59 -21.47 -22.66
CA LEU A 318 -6.20 -22.58 -23.41
C LEU A 318 -7.71 -22.75 -23.17
N LYS A 319 -8.26 -22.13 -22.11
CA LYS A 319 -9.71 -22.14 -21.81
C LYS A 319 -10.46 -20.97 -22.43
N THR A 320 -9.73 -19.91 -22.78
CA THR A 320 -10.26 -18.63 -23.26
C THR A 320 -10.47 -18.67 -24.76
#